data_AF-A0A2A3YAH6-F1
#
_entry.id   AF-A0A2A3YAH6-F1
#
_cell.length_a   1.000
_cell.length_b   1.000
_cell.length_c   1.000
_cell.angle_alpha   90.00
_cell.angle_beta   90.00
_cell.angle_gamma   90.00
#
_symmetry.space_group_name_H-M   'P 1'
#
loop_
_entity.id
_entity.type
_entity.pdbx_description
1 polymer ?
#
loop_
_entity_poly.entity_id
_entity_poly.type
_entity_poly.pdbx_seq_one_letter_code
_entity_poly.pdbx_strand_id
1 'polypeptide(L)'
;MMLFDKLGEIERPAPPRKAALVFAALTAVLLIASAVLQFRASAARWIDFGRTVEGNELSVESDQYDYYFPDGEFFPLENTAFPLGIALMIQALGLLCLLATLAALRERSTRAIVFTALPLGVLAATGFALLGLHALLSALEGQPSTLPGSGLFHLALLIGFLALCALSILCCLSVPLLGLAAAFLLGSTLVGYFLSSYLPDPLLTGYLSHDTTPGTETIVALSTAAAAITMLSVLISLASQRRK
;
A
#
# COMPACT_ATOMS: atom_id res chain seq x y z
N MET A 1 -1.18 43.03 25.87
CA MET A 1 -0.57 43.22 24.53
C MET A 1 0.92 42.84 24.56
N MET A 2 1.26 41.64 25.07
CA MET A 2 2.64 41.10 25.14
C MET A 2 2.70 39.61 24.76
N LEU A 3 1.55 39.00 24.38
CA LEU A 3 1.48 37.58 23.99
C LEU A 3 1.73 37.38 22.47
N PHE A 4 1.66 38.44 21.67
CA PHE A 4 1.80 38.39 20.22
C PHE A 4 3.23 38.68 19.72
N ASP A 5 4.09 39.31 20.53
CA ASP A 5 5.50 39.54 20.15
C ASP A 5 6.34 38.26 20.16
N LYS A 6 5.90 37.20 20.87
CA LYS A 6 6.57 35.89 20.83
C LYS A 6 6.15 35.01 19.65
N LEU A 7 5.22 35.46 18.81
CA LEU A 7 4.81 34.76 17.59
C LEU A 7 5.57 35.26 16.34
N GLY A 8 6.41 36.29 16.49
CA GLY A 8 7.11 36.96 15.39
C GLY A 8 8.41 36.29 14.92
N GLU A 9 9.00 35.41 15.74
CA GLU A 9 10.15 34.61 15.34
C GLU A 9 9.70 33.16 15.15
N ILE A 10 9.03 32.90 14.03
CA ILE A 10 8.96 31.55 13.50
C ILE A 10 10.39 31.20 13.11
N GLU A 11 11.13 30.62 14.05
CA GLU A 11 12.44 30.01 13.79
C GLU A 11 12.31 29.19 12.52
N ARG A 12 13.09 29.55 11.49
CA ARG A 12 13.05 28.80 10.23
C ARG A 12 13.38 27.35 10.57
N PRO A 13 12.50 26.39 10.22
CA PRO A 13 12.77 25.00 10.50
C PRO A 13 14.10 24.63 9.85
N ALA A 14 14.96 23.93 10.60
CA ALA A 14 16.25 23.49 10.11
C ALA A 14 16.08 22.73 8.77
N PRO A 15 17.01 22.90 7.81
CA PRO A 15 16.89 22.27 6.51
C PRO A 15 16.84 20.74 6.66
N PRO A 16 16.02 20.05 5.84
CA PRO A 16 15.84 18.61 5.98
C PRO A 16 17.15 17.86 5.72
N ARG A 17 17.38 16.81 6.51
CA ARG A 17 18.57 15.95 6.40
C ARG A 17 18.63 15.27 5.03
N LYS A 18 19.86 15.04 4.52
CA LYS A 18 20.04 14.34 3.23
C LYS A 18 19.41 12.94 3.25
N ALA A 19 19.48 12.26 4.40
CA ALA A 19 18.85 10.96 4.59
C ALA A 19 17.34 10.97 4.31
N ALA A 20 16.62 12.02 4.73
CA ALA A 20 15.18 12.13 4.48
C ALA A 20 14.86 12.22 2.97
N LEU A 21 15.69 12.96 2.21
CA LEU A 21 15.55 13.04 0.75
C LEU A 21 15.80 11.69 0.08
N VAL A 22 16.86 10.97 0.51
CA VAL A 22 17.20 9.65 -0.04
C VAL A 22 16.07 8.65 0.22
N PHE A 23 15.59 8.56 1.47
CA PHE A 23 14.51 7.64 1.80
C PHE A 23 13.18 8.03 1.15
N ALA A 24 12.85 9.32 1.03
CA ALA A 24 11.65 9.75 0.32
C ALA A 24 11.70 9.36 -1.16
N ALA A 25 12.86 9.52 -1.81
CA ALA A 25 13.08 9.10 -3.19
C ALA A 25 12.99 7.58 -3.35
N LEU A 26 13.62 6.82 -2.45
CA LEU A 26 13.53 5.35 -2.45
C LEU A 26 12.09 4.87 -2.27
N THR A 27 11.35 5.42 -1.31
CA THR A 27 9.93 5.10 -1.12
C THR A 27 9.14 5.38 -2.39
N ALA A 28 9.30 6.55 -3.02
CA ALA A 28 8.57 6.88 -4.24
C ALA A 28 8.87 5.88 -5.37
N VAL A 29 10.14 5.54 -5.61
CA VAL A 29 10.55 4.57 -6.64
C VAL A 29 9.98 3.19 -6.35
N LEU A 30 10.07 2.72 -5.10
CA LEU A 30 9.53 1.41 -4.69
C LEU A 30 8.01 1.36 -4.88
N LEU A 31 7.28 2.41 -4.50
CA LEU A 31 5.83 2.45 -4.67
C LEU A 31 5.41 2.54 -6.15
N ILE A 32 6.16 3.26 -7.00
CA ILE A 32 5.94 3.22 -8.46
C ILE A 32 6.14 1.81 -9.00
N ALA A 33 7.25 1.16 -8.64
CA ALA A 33 7.54 -0.20 -9.08
C ALA A 33 6.46 -1.20 -8.62
N SER A 34 6.00 -1.08 -7.37
CA SER A 34 4.87 -1.86 -6.84
C SER A 34 3.59 -1.60 -7.65
N ALA A 35 3.21 -0.34 -7.86
CA ALA A 35 2.01 0.01 -8.62
C ALA A 35 2.04 -0.54 -10.05
N VAL A 36 3.19 -0.44 -10.74
CA VAL A 36 3.36 -1.01 -12.09
C VAL A 36 3.14 -2.52 -12.11
N LEU A 37 3.69 -3.24 -11.13
CA LEU A 37 3.48 -4.69 -11.04
C LEU A 37 2.03 -5.05 -10.70
N GLN A 38 1.37 -4.29 -9.82
CA GLN A 38 -0.06 -4.45 -9.53
C GLN A 38 -0.93 -4.19 -10.76
N PHE A 39 -0.65 -3.14 -11.54
CA PHE A 39 -1.36 -2.89 -12.80
C PHE A 39 -1.16 -4.00 -13.82
N ARG A 40 0.06 -4.57 -13.91
CA ARG A 40 0.33 -5.70 -14.80
C ARG A 40 -0.46 -6.94 -14.38
N ALA A 41 -0.51 -7.24 -13.09
CA ALA A 41 -1.30 -8.35 -12.57
C ALA A 41 -2.80 -8.14 -12.83
N SER A 42 -3.29 -6.92 -12.61
CA SER A 42 -4.68 -6.55 -12.88
C SER A 42 -5.03 -6.69 -14.37
N ALA A 43 -4.18 -6.17 -15.26
CA ALA A 43 -4.37 -6.31 -16.69
C ALA A 43 -4.38 -7.79 -17.14
N ALA A 44 -3.52 -8.63 -16.57
CA ALA A 44 -3.48 -10.05 -16.91
C ALA A 44 -4.82 -10.77 -16.61
N ARG A 45 -5.49 -10.45 -15.49
CA ARG A 45 -6.83 -10.99 -15.19
C ARG A 45 -7.91 -10.35 -16.06
N TRP A 46 -8.04 -9.03 -16.00
CA TRP A 46 -9.23 -8.36 -16.54
C TRP A 46 -9.18 -8.12 -18.05
N ILE A 47 -7.99 -7.97 -18.61
CA ILE A 47 -7.82 -7.66 -20.03
C ILE A 47 -7.38 -8.91 -20.79
N ASP A 48 -6.31 -9.57 -20.37
CA ASP A 48 -5.74 -10.66 -21.15
C ASP A 48 -6.58 -11.93 -21.01
N PHE A 49 -6.81 -12.39 -19.79
CA PHE A 49 -7.68 -13.55 -19.55
C PHE A 49 -9.14 -13.24 -19.89
N GLY A 50 -9.64 -12.05 -19.54
CA GLY A 50 -11.01 -11.62 -19.89
C GLY A 50 -11.33 -11.66 -21.40
N ARG A 51 -10.33 -11.54 -22.29
CA ARG A 51 -10.52 -11.71 -23.75
C ARG A 51 -10.63 -13.15 -24.21
N THR A 52 -10.14 -14.10 -23.41
CA THR A 52 -10.13 -15.54 -23.74
C THR A 52 -11.41 -16.25 -23.33
N VAL A 53 -12.18 -15.65 -22.41
CA VAL A 53 -13.50 -16.14 -22.00
C VAL A 53 -14.51 -15.73 -23.08
N GLU A 54 -15.03 -16.71 -23.83
CA GLU A 54 -16.07 -16.47 -24.84
C GLU A 54 -17.45 -16.28 -24.19
N GLY A 55 -18.24 -15.35 -24.72
CA GLY A 55 -19.60 -15.11 -24.22
C GLY A 55 -19.61 -14.35 -22.89
N ASN A 56 -20.77 -13.82 -22.53
CA ASN A 56 -20.99 -12.94 -21.38
C ASN A 56 -20.87 -13.68 -20.02
N GLU A 57 -19.97 -14.65 -19.92
CA GLU A 57 -19.75 -15.46 -18.73
C GLU A 57 -18.95 -14.64 -17.73
N LEU A 58 -19.57 -14.34 -16.59
CA LEU A 58 -18.98 -13.70 -15.40
C LEU A 58 -17.86 -14.57 -14.77
N SER A 59 -17.29 -15.54 -15.50
CA SER A 59 -16.32 -16.49 -14.99
C SER A 59 -15.01 -15.81 -14.58
N VAL A 60 -14.57 -14.75 -15.28
CA VAL A 60 -13.39 -13.96 -14.89
C VAL A 60 -13.53 -13.30 -13.50
N GLU A 61 -14.77 -13.07 -13.06
CA GLU A 61 -15.09 -12.48 -11.77
C GLU A 61 -15.05 -13.50 -10.63
N SER A 62 -15.05 -14.80 -10.95
CA SER A 62 -15.04 -15.87 -9.96
C SER A 62 -13.85 -15.74 -9.01
N ASP A 63 -14.12 -16.02 -7.74
CA ASP A 63 -13.14 -16.15 -6.66
C ASP A 63 -12.03 -17.16 -6.96
N GLN A 64 -12.31 -18.16 -7.80
CA GLN A 64 -11.33 -19.14 -8.24
C GLN A 64 -10.15 -18.53 -9.00
N TYR A 65 -10.31 -17.33 -9.58
CA TYR A 65 -9.24 -16.58 -10.26
C TYR A 65 -8.65 -15.47 -9.37
N ASP A 66 -9.04 -15.38 -8.11
CA ASP A 66 -8.54 -14.37 -7.17
C ASP A 66 -7.07 -14.66 -6.82
N TYR A 67 -6.20 -13.91 -7.48
CA TYR A 67 -4.77 -13.95 -7.25
C TYR A 67 -4.32 -13.02 -6.12
N TYR A 68 -5.22 -12.17 -5.61
CA TYR A 68 -4.94 -11.22 -4.54
C TYR A 68 -4.91 -11.91 -3.18
N PHE A 69 -5.87 -12.80 -2.96
CA PHE A 69 -5.90 -13.70 -1.81
C PHE A 69 -6.37 -15.09 -2.23
N PRO A 70 -5.50 -15.92 -2.83
CA PRO A 70 -5.88 -17.28 -3.25
C PRO A 70 -6.39 -18.12 -2.08
N ASP A 71 -7.61 -18.62 -2.19
CA ASP A 71 -8.24 -19.51 -1.20
C ASP A 71 -9.10 -20.57 -1.91
N GLY A 72 -9.40 -21.67 -1.22
CA GLY A 72 -10.27 -22.73 -1.75
C GLY A 72 -9.77 -23.36 -3.06
N GLU A 73 -10.65 -23.40 -4.07
CA GLU A 73 -10.29 -23.83 -5.42
C GLU A 73 -9.69 -22.63 -6.18
N PHE A 74 -8.41 -22.70 -6.53
CA PHE A 74 -7.69 -21.60 -7.19
C PHE A 74 -7.10 -22.05 -8.53
N PHE A 75 -7.42 -21.31 -9.58
CA PHE A 75 -6.87 -21.47 -10.92
C PHE A 75 -5.83 -20.38 -11.19
N PRO A 76 -4.53 -20.72 -11.11
CA PRO A 76 -3.48 -19.74 -11.28
C PRO A 76 -3.48 -19.20 -12.72
N LEU A 77 -3.72 -17.89 -12.85
CA LEU A 77 -3.54 -17.17 -14.11
C LEU A 77 -2.08 -16.76 -14.28
N GLU A 78 -1.58 -16.85 -15.52
CA GLU A 78 -0.24 -16.36 -15.83
C GLU A 78 -0.13 -14.85 -15.56
N ASN A 79 1.02 -14.40 -15.07
CA ASN A 79 1.32 -12.99 -14.81
C ASN A 79 0.41 -12.26 -13.80
N THR A 80 -0.32 -12.97 -12.92
CA THR A 80 -1.14 -12.35 -11.87
C THR A 80 -0.52 -12.43 -10.46
N ALA A 81 -0.60 -13.59 -9.80
CA ALA A 81 -0.21 -13.79 -8.40
C ALA A 81 1.28 -13.53 -8.14
N PHE A 82 2.15 -13.97 -9.07
CA PHE A 82 3.59 -13.80 -8.92
C PHE A 82 4.02 -12.31 -8.98
N PRO A 83 3.65 -11.51 -10.01
CA PRO A 83 3.89 -10.07 -10.00
C PRO A 83 3.28 -9.34 -8.81
N LEU A 84 2.05 -9.68 -8.40
CA LEU A 84 1.42 -9.09 -7.23
C LEU A 84 2.24 -9.33 -5.96
N GLY A 85 2.64 -10.57 -5.73
CA GLY A 85 3.37 -10.91 -4.53
C GLY A 85 4.72 -10.20 -4.44
N ILE A 86 5.43 -10.03 -5.55
CA ILE A 86 6.63 -9.16 -5.63
C ILE A 86 6.26 -7.71 -5.33
N ALA A 87 5.17 -7.20 -5.91
CA ALA A 87 4.73 -5.82 -5.70
C ALA A 87 4.49 -5.53 -4.22
N LEU A 88 3.81 -6.42 -3.51
CA LEU A 88 3.54 -6.29 -2.08
C LEU A 88 4.81 -6.39 -1.23
N MET A 89 5.82 -7.19 -1.61
CA MET A 89 7.13 -7.18 -0.94
C MET A 89 7.84 -5.84 -1.11
N ILE A 90 7.83 -5.30 -2.34
CA ILE A 90 8.39 -3.99 -2.66
C ILE A 90 7.65 -2.89 -1.87
N GLN A 91 6.33 -3.00 -1.74
CA GLN A 91 5.51 -2.08 -0.96
C GLN A 91 5.85 -2.13 0.53
N ALA A 92 6.08 -3.31 1.10
CA ALA A 92 6.57 -3.45 2.47
C ALA A 92 7.91 -2.71 2.67
N LEU A 93 8.85 -2.87 1.75
CA LEU A 93 10.13 -2.13 1.77
C LEU A 93 9.93 -0.62 1.60
N GLY A 94 8.99 -0.21 0.74
CA GLY A 94 8.59 1.18 0.54
C GLY A 94 8.08 1.81 1.82
N LEU A 95 7.25 1.09 2.59
CA LEU A 95 6.75 1.55 3.89
C LEU A 95 7.87 1.66 4.93
N LEU A 96 8.83 0.73 4.96
CA LEU A 96 10.00 0.86 5.84
C LEU A 96 10.85 2.09 5.47
N CYS A 97 11.01 2.38 4.18
CA CYS A 97 11.66 3.62 3.73
C CYS A 97 10.85 4.88 4.10
N LEU A 98 9.51 4.81 4.11
CA LEU A 98 8.65 5.91 4.56
C LEU A 98 8.89 6.18 6.05
N LEU A 99 9.00 5.14 6.87
CA LEU A 99 9.36 5.28 8.29
C LEU A 99 10.76 5.89 8.47
N ALA A 100 11.73 5.45 7.67
CA ALA A 100 13.07 6.01 7.68
C ALA A 100 13.07 7.49 7.28
N THR A 101 12.20 7.89 6.34
CA THR A 101 11.95 9.29 5.98
C THR A 101 11.43 10.07 7.18
N LEU A 102 10.36 9.59 7.83
CA LEU A 102 9.78 10.22 9.03
C LEU A 102 10.81 10.39 10.15
N ALA A 103 11.60 9.35 10.42
CA ALA A 103 12.66 9.39 11.44
C ALA A 103 13.77 10.39 11.09
N ALA A 104 14.15 10.49 9.80
CA ALA A 104 15.17 11.40 9.33
C ALA A 104 14.73 12.87 9.32
N LEU A 105 13.43 13.16 9.32
CA LEU A 105 12.90 14.52 9.41
C LEU A 105 12.98 15.12 10.82
N ARG A 106 13.11 14.30 11.87
CA ARG A 106 13.15 14.79 13.25
C ARG A 106 14.57 14.88 13.78
N GLU A 107 14.96 16.06 14.26
CA GLU A 107 16.33 16.32 14.75
C GLU A 107 16.72 15.45 15.95
N ARG A 108 15.80 15.29 16.90
CA ARG A 108 15.84 14.24 17.92
C ARG A 108 14.72 13.27 17.61
N SER A 109 15.05 11.99 17.46
CA SER A 109 14.04 10.94 17.48
C SER A 109 13.38 10.99 18.86
N THR A 110 12.26 11.72 18.94
CA THR A 110 11.45 11.80 20.15
C THR A 110 11.07 10.37 20.50
N ARG A 111 11.21 9.97 21.77
CA ARG A 111 10.83 8.63 22.27
C ARG A 111 9.48 8.17 21.68
N ALA A 112 8.54 9.10 21.50
CA ALA A 112 7.29 8.89 20.76
C ALA A 112 7.46 8.15 19.42
N ILE A 113 8.32 8.58 18.49
CA ILE A 113 8.50 7.92 17.18
C ILE A 113 8.99 6.47 17.35
N VAL A 114 9.98 6.27 18.22
CA VAL A 114 10.58 4.94 18.45
C VAL A 114 9.59 3.98 19.07
N PHE A 115 8.77 4.44 20.02
CA PHE A 115 7.83 3.60 20.74
C PHE A 115 6.41 3.57 20.13
N THR A 116 6.12 4.36 19.10
CA THR A 116 4.81 4.34 18.42
C THR A 116 4.92 4.10 16.91
N ALA A 117 5.41 5.08 16.14
CA ALA A 117 5.38 5.03 14.68
C ALA A 117 6.19 3.87 14.10
N LEU A 118 7.35 3.55 14.69
CA LEU A 118 8.21 2.48 14.19
C LEU A 118 7.58 1.09 14.39
N PRO A 119 7.11 0.68 15.59
CA PRO A 119 6.36 -0.56 15.76
C PRO A 119 5.15 -0.66 14.83
N LEU A 120 4.35 0.40 14.72
CA LEU A 120 3.17 0.42 13.86
C LEU A 120 3.53 0.20 12.39
N GLY A 121 4.57 0.88 11.90
CA GLY A 121 5.01 0.71 10.53
C GLY A 121 5.65 -0.64 10.24
N VAL A 122 6.37 -1.24 11.20
CA VAL A 122 6.88 -2.61 11.07
C VAL A 122 5.73 -3.63 11.02
N LEU A 123 4.71 -3.48 11.86
CA LEU A 123 3.51 -4.33 11.84
C LEU A 123 2.78 -4.19 10.50
N ALA A 124 2.57 -2.98 10.01
CA ALA A 124 1.95 -2.73 8.72
C ALA A 124 2.77 -3.30 7.55
N ALA A 125 4.10 -3.11 7.55
CA ALA A 125 4.99 -3.68 6.54
C ALA A 125 4.96 -5.22 6.56
N THR A 126 4.88 -5.81 7.75
CA THR A 126 4.72 -7.26 7.91
C THR A 126 3.40 -7.75 7.30
N GLY A 127 2.31 -6.98 7.42
CA GLY A 127 1.04 -7.30 6.75
C GLY A 127 1.17 -7.41 5.23
N PHE A 128 1.81 -6.43 4.57
CA PHE A 128 2.09 -6.50 3.13
C PHE A 128 3.03 -7.66 2.78
N ALA A 129 4.05 -7.89 3.62
CA ALA A 129 5.00 -8.99 3.44
C ALA A 129 4.36 -10.38 3.57
N LEU A 130 3.38 -10.55 4.47
CA LEU A 130 2.65 -11.80 4.62
C LEU A 130 1.69 -12.02 3.45
N LEU A 131 0.95 -10.98 3.07
CA LEU A 131 0.01 -11.05 1.95
C LEU A 131 0.72 -11.39 0.63
N GLY A 132 1.81 -10.69 0.32
CA GLY A 132 2.54 -10.98 -0.91
C GLY A 132 3.34 -12.27 -0.87
N LEU A 133 3.79 -12.73 0.30
CA LEU A 133 4.41 -14.06 0.44
C LEU A 133 3.38 -15.15 0.15
N HIS A 134 2.15 -15.00 0.65
CA HIS A 134 1.05 -15.91 0.36
C HIS A 134 0.75 -15.95 -1.13
N ALA A 135 0.59 -14.80 -1.80
CA ALA A 135 0.40 -14.75 -3.25
C ALA A 135 1.57 -15.39 -4.05
N LEU A 136 2.82 -15.14 -3.64
CA LEU A 136 4.01 -15.73 -4.26
C LEU A 136 4.02 -17.26 -4.13
N LEU A 137 3.81 -17.78 -2.92
CA LEU A 137 3.80 -19.22 -2.69
C LEU A 137 2.66 -19.87 -3.45
N SER A 138 1.47 -19.28 -3.44
CA SER A 138 0.34 -19.80 -4.19
C SER A 138 0.61 -19.85 -5.71
N ALA A 139 1.30 -18.83 -6.25
CA ALA A 139 1.71 -18.81 -7.65
C ALA A 139 2.74 -19.91 -7.99
N LEU A 140 3.69 -20.16 -7.09
CA LEU A 140 4.75 -21.17 -7.27
C LEU A 140 4.21 -22.60 -7.13
N GLU A 141 3.25 -22.79 -6.22
CA GLU A 141 2.64 -24.09 -5.95
C GLU A 141 1.51 -24.42 -6.93
N GLY A 142 0.95 -23.42 -7.61
CA GLY A 142 -0.20 -23.57 -8.51
C GLY A 142 -1.52 -23.86 -7.78
N GLN A 143 -1.57 -23.65 -6.46
CA GLN A 143 -2.70 -23.85 -5.57
C GLN A 143 -2.58 -22.88 -4.38
N PRO A 144 -3.61 -22.65 -3.55
CA PRO A 144 -3.49 -21.78 -2.39
C PRO A 144 -2.44 -22.29 -1.41
N SER A 145 -1.51 -21.43 -1.03
CA SER A 145 -0.51 -21.80 -0.03
C SER A 145 -1.15 -22.00 1.35
N THR A 146 -0.54 -22.85 2.18
CA THR A 146 -1.08 -23.23 3.49
C THR A 146 -0.98 -22.15 4.59
N LEU A 147 -0.38 -20.99 4.29
CA LEU A 147 -0.18 -19.89 5.25
C LEU A 147 -1.48 -19.41 5.93
N PRO A 148 -2.61 -19.22 5.22
CA PRO A 148 -3.87 -18.78 5.83
C PRO A 148 -4.56 -19.85 6.67
N GLY A 149 -4.05 -21.10 6.67
CA GLY A 149 -4.64 -22.24 7.38
C GLY A 149 -4.72 -22.07 8.90
N SER A 150 -4.10 -21.01 9.46
CA SER A 150 -4.26 -20.61 10.85
C SER A 150 -4.97 -19.27 10.99
N GLY A 151 -5.83 -19.12 11.99
CA GLY A 151 -6.46 -17.84 12.33
C GLY A 151 -5.44 -16.74 12.70
N LEU A 152 -4.20 -17.12 13.06
CA LEU A 152 -3.10 -16.20 13.35
C LEU A 152 -2.68 -15.39 12.12
N PHE A 153 -2.75 -15.96 10.92
CA PHE A 153 -2.42 -15.26 9.69
C PHE A 153 -3.39 -14.10 9.43
N HIS A 154 -4.70 -14.39 9.48
CA HIS A 154 -5.76 -13.40 9.36
C HIS A 154 -5.67 -12.32 10.44
N LEU A 155 -5.40 -12.72 11.69
CA LEU A 155 -5.16 -11.78 12.79
C LEU A 155 -3.95 -10.88 12.52
N ALA A 156 -2.85 -11.42 11.98
CA ALA A 156 -1.67 -10.63 11.63
C ALA A 156 -1.97 -9.61 10.51
N LEU A 157 -2.74 -9.99 9.49
CA LEU A 157 -3.18 -9.06 8.45
C LEU A 157 -4.07 -7.94 9.00
N LEU A 158 -5.00 -8.28 9.90
CA LEU A 158 -5.86 -7.29 10.57
C LEU A 158 -5.04 -6.34 11.45
N ILE A 159 -4.09 -6.85 12.23
CA ILE A 159 -3.18 -6.02 13.03
C ILE A 159 -2.35 -5.10 12.12
N GLY A 160 -1.84 -5.60 10.99
CA GLY A 160 -1.13 -4.80 10.00
C GLY A 160 -1.98 -3.65 9.44
N PHE A 161 -3.24 -3.92 9.10
CA PHE A 161 -4.20 -2.90 8.66
C PHE A 161 -4.45 -1.83 9.73
N LEU A 162 -4.78 -2.23 10.96
CA LEU A 162 -5.03 -1.31 12.07
C LEU A 162 -3.78 -0.48 12.40
N ALA A 163 -2.60 -1.09 12.32
CA ALA A 163 -1.34 -0.41 12.51
C ALA A 163 -1.07 0.64 11.42
N LEU A 164 -1.42 0.35 10.16
CA LEU A 164 -1.31 1.31 9.06
C LEU A 164 -2.29 2.48 9.21
N CYS A 165 -3.52 2.23 9.67
CA CYS A 165 -4.49 3.28 10.02
C CYS A 165 -3.92 4.22 11.09
N ALA A 166 -3.44 3.66 12.21
CA ALA A 166 -2.85 4.43 13.30
C ALA A 166 -1.61 5.21 12.83
N LEU A 167 -0.72 4.58 12.04
CA LEU A 167 0.46 5.22 11.49
C LEU A 167 0.08 6.38 10.55
N SER A 168 -0.91 6.18 9.68
CA SER A 168 -1.41 7.20 8.76
C SER A 168 -1.91 8.43 9.52
N ILE A 169 -2.74 8.23 10.56
CA ILE A 169 -3.25 9.32 11.40
C ILE A 169 -2.09 10.05 12.10
N LEU A 170 -1.17 9.33 12.73
CA LEU A 170 -0.02 9.92 13.42
C LEU A 170 0.88 10.72 12.46
N CYS A 171 1.09 10.20 11.26
CA CYS A 171 1.82 10.91 10.21
C CYS A 171 1.03 12.13 9.73
N CYS A 172 -0.28 12.04 9.53
CA CYS A 172 -1.13 13.16 9.13
C CYS A 172 -1.06 14.33 10.12
N LEU A 173 -1.06 14.02 11.41
CA LEU A 173 -0.98 15.01 12.50
C LEU A 173 0.40 15.68 12.60
N SER A 174 1.44 15.13 11.97
CA SER A 174 2.81 15.65 12.07
C SER A 174 3.36 16.15 10.73
N VAL A 175 3.25 15.35 9.68
CA VAL A 175 3.64 15.66 8.30
C VAL A 175 2.51 15.15 7.38
N PRO A 176 1.51 16.00 7.07
CA PRO A 176 0.29 15.60 6.34
C PRO A 176 0.52 14.76 5.09
N LEU A 177 1.51 15.11 4.27
CA LEU A 177 1.83 14.38 3.05
C LEU A 177 2.33 12.95 3.32
N LEU A 178 3.10 12.71 4.38
CA LEU A 178 3.50 11.34 4.75
C LEU A 178 2.30 10.51 5.22
N GLY A 179 1.38 11.15 5.94
CA GLY A 179 0.15 10.49 6.38
C GLY A 179 -0.77 10.14 5.20
N LEU A 180 -0.95 11.05 4.25
CA LEU A 180 -1.70 10.77 3.02
C LEU A 180 -1.07 9.64 2.21
N ALA A 181 0.26 9.63 2.06
CA ALA A 181 0.95 8.53 1.38
C ALA A 181 0.69 7.18 2.07
N ALA A 182 0.78 7.13 3.41
CA ALA A 182 0.46 5.93 4.19
C ALA A 182 -1.04 5.56 4.11
N ALA A 183 -1.94 6.53 4.06
CA ALA A 183 -3.37 6.32 3.92
C ALA A 183 -3.72 5.63 2.59
N PHE A 184 -3.12 6.08 1.48
CA PHE A 184 -3.35 5.46 0.18
C PHE A 184 -2.90 3.99 0.14
N LEU A 185 -1.86 3.60 0.89
CA LEU A 185 -1.48 2.19 1.00
C LEU A 185 -2.55 1.30 1.68
N LEU A 186 -3.55 1.88 2.37
CA LEU A 186 -4.67 1.10 2.92
C LEU A 186 -5.44 0.36 1.82
N GLY A 187 -5.49 0.91 0.60
CA GLY A 187 -6.14 0.27 -0.55
C GLY A 187 -5.57 -1.11 -0.87
N SER A 188 -4.27 -1.32 -0.66
CA SER A 188 -3.58 -2.62 -0.90
C SER A 188 -3.53 -3.52 0.33
N THR A 189 -4.32 -3.25 1.36
CA THR A 189 -4.55 -4.23 2.43
C THR A 189 -5.67 -5.17 2.02
N LEU A 190 -5.81 -6.32 2.71
CA LEU A 190 -6.93 -7.23 2.45
C LEU A 190 -8.29 -6.55 2.69
N VAL A 191 -8.38 -5.72 3.74
CA VAL A 191 -9.58 -4.90 4.02
C VAL A 191 -9.83 -3.88 2.92
N GLY A 192 -8.77 -3.21 2.45
CA GLY A 192 -8.86 -2.25 1.34
C GLY A 192 -9.31 -2.88 0.02
N TYR A 193 -8.85 -4.10 -0.25
CA TYR A 193 -9.29 -4.90 -1.39
C TYR A 193 -10.79 -5.22 -1.30
N PHE A 194 -11.26 -5.76 -0.17
CA PHE A 194 -12.70 -6.00 0.02
C PHE A 194 -13.53 -4.73 -0.11
N LEU A 195 -13.10 -3.63 0.51
CA LEU A 195 -13.79 -2.35 0.36
C LEU A 195 -13.84 -1.89 -1.10
N SER A 196 -12.81 -2.16 -1.88
CA SER A 196 -12.77 -1.83 -3.31
C SER A 196 -13.84 -2.64 -4.07
N SER A 197 -13.84 -3.97 -3.89
CA SER A 197 -14.81 -4.87 -4.54
C SER A 197 -16.28 -4.51 -4.29
N TYR A 198 -16.61 -3.92 -3.14
CA TYR A 198 -17.99 -3.61 -2.75
C TYR A 198 -18.42 -2.16 -2.91
N LEU A 199 -17.50 -1.21 -3.09
CA LEU A 199 -17.84 0.23 -3.12
C LEU A 199 -17.44 0.91 -4.43
N PRO A 200 -16.16 1.20 -4.71
CA PRO A 200 -15.78 1.92 -5.90
C PRO A 200 -15.96 1.10 -7.18
N ASP A 201 -15.68 -0.20 -7.19
CA ASP A 201 -15.82 -0.99 -8.43
C ASP A 201 -17.27 -1.08 -8.90
N PRO A 202 -18.27 -1.39 -8.05
CA PRO A 202 -19.67 -1.41 -8.47
C PRO A 202 -20.18 -0.06 -8.98
N LEU A 203 -19.65 1.05 -8.45
CA LEU A 203 -19.97 2.39 -8.93
C LEU A 203 -19.42 2.66 -10.33
N LEU A 204 -18.30 2.04 -10.70
CA LEU A 204 -17.67 2.21 -12.02
C LEU A 204 -18.25 1.26 -13.07
N THR A 205 -18.54 0.01 -12.69
CA THR A 205 -19.08 -1.01 -13.60
C THR A 205 -20.60 -0.94 -13.73
N GLY A 206 -21.28 -0.32 -12.75
CA GLY A 206 -22.74 -0.21 -12.72
C GLY A 206 -23.46 -1.43 -12.16
N TYR A 207 -22.74 -2.42 -11.63
CA TYR A 207 -23.30 -3.59 -10.96
C TYR A 207 -22.34 -4.16 -9.91
N LEU A 208 -22.90 -4.89 -8.94
CA LEU A 208 -22.11 -5.63 -7.96
C LEU A 208 -21.95 -7.07 -8.44
N SER A 209 -20.72 -7.54 -8.57
CA SER A 209 -20.46 -8.95 -8.88
C SER A 209 -20.85 -9.87 -7.72
N HIS A 210 -21.11 -11.14 -8.03
CA HIS A 210 -21.30 -12.17 -7.02
C HIS A 210 -20.01 -12.43 -6.23
N ASP A 211 -18.84 -12.32 -6.88
CA ASP A 211 -17.54 -12.66 -6.30
C ASP A 211 -16.59 -11.46 -6.29
N THR A 212 -15.88 -11.21 -7.40
CA THR A 212 -14.96 -10.07 -7.54
C THR A 212 -15.45 -9.10 -8.62
N THR A 213 -15.82 -7.89 -8.22
CA THR A 213 -16.25 -6.86 -9.19
C THR A 213 -15.11 -6.51 -10.16
N PRO A 214 -15.36 -6.42 -11.48
CA PRO A 214 -14.30 -6.11 -12.43
C PRO A 214 -13.55 -4.82 -12.11
N GLY A 215 -12.23 -4.93 -12.04
CA GLY A 215 -11.35 -3.79 -11.85
C GLY A 215 -10.87 -3.56 -10.42
N THR A 216 -11.28 -4.38 -9.44
CA THR A 216 -10.85 -4.23 -8.03
C THR A 216 -9.35 -4.04 -7.88
N GLU A 217 -8.56 -4.90 -8.50
CA GLU A 217 -7.10 -4.86 -8.40
C GLU A 217 -6.51 -3.65 -9.13
N THR A 218 -7.23 -3.09 -10.11
CA THR A 218 -6.87 -1.80 -10.73
C THR A 218 -7.03 -0.65 -9.74
N ILE A 219 -8.10 -0.65 -8.94
CA ILE A 219 -8.30 0.35 -7.88
C ILE A 219 -7.22 0.23 -6.81
N VAL A 220 -6.88 -1.01 -6.42
CA VAL A 220 -5.77 -1.25 -5.50
C VAL A 220 -4.45 -0.72 -6.06
N ALA A 221 -4.17 -0.98 -7.35
CA ALA A 221 -2.99 -0.45 -8.03
C ALA A 221 -2.97 1.09 -8.11
N LEU A 222 -4.13 1.72 -8.38
CA LEU A 222 -4.30 3.17 -8.38
C LEU A 222 -4.04 3.77 -6.99
N SER A 223 -4.47 3.09 -5.93
CA SER A 223 -4.18 3.52 -4.56
C SER A 223 -2.67 3.52 -4.28
N THR A 224 -1.96 2.47 -4.70
CA THR A 224 -0.49 2.43 -4.61
C THR A 224 0.17 3.55 -5.44
N ALA A 225 -0.33 3.82 -6.64
CA ALA A 225 0.16 4.92 -7.47
C ALA A 225 -0.08 6.30 -6.81
N ALA A 226 -1.23 6.51 -6.18
CA ALA A 226 -1.53 7.73 -5.43
C ALA A 226 -0.58 7.92 -4.23
N ALA A 227 -0.25 6.83 -3.52
CA ALA A 227 0.78 6.85 -2.47
C ALA A 227 2.14 7.28 -3.03
N ALA A 228 2.53 6.77 -4.19
CA ALA A 228 3.78 7.11 -4.86
C ALA A 228 3.85 8.59 -5.28
N ILE A 229 2.79 9.11 -5.91
CA ILE A 229 2.68 10.53 -6.30
C ILE A 229 2.76 11.45 -5.06
N THR A 230 2.12 11.03 -3.97
CA THR A 230 2.19 11.77 -2.71
C THR A 230 3.63 11.80 -2.16
N MET A 231 4.37 10.68 -2.25
CA MET A 231 5.78 10.62 -1.84
C MET A 231 6.71 11.45 -2.74
N LEU A 232 6.44 11.55 -4.05
CA LEU A 232 7.13 12.50 -4.92
C LEU A 232 6.89 13.95 -4.45
N SER A 233 5.67 14.25 -4.02
CA SER A 233 5.31 15.58 -3.50
C SER A 233 6.05 15.88 -2.18
N VAL A 234 6.22 14.88 -1.31
CA VAL A 234 7.09 14.96 -0.13
C VAL A 234 8.52 15.27 -0.54
N LEU A 235 9.10 14.51 -1.48
CA LEU A 235 10.46 14.71 -1.95
C LEU A 235 10.69 16.12 -2.50
N ILE A 236 9.78 16.62 -3.33
CA ILE A 236 9.85 17.97 -3.91
C ILE A 236 9.79 19.03 -2.80
N SER A 237 8.87 18.86 -1.83
CA SER A 237 8.75 19.78 -0.69
C SER A 237 10.05 19.85 0.11
N LEU A 238 10.63 18.70 0.48
CA LEU A 238 11.89 18.62 1.21
C LEU A 238 13.06 19.22 0.42
N ALA A 239 13.13 18.96 -0.89
CA ALA A 239 14.17 19.52 -1.75
C ALA A 239 14.06 21.05 -1.85
N SER A 240 12.84 21.58 -1.90
CA SER A 240 12.58 23.03 -1.94
C SER A 240 12.98 23.73 -0.63
N GLN A 241 12.71 23.11 0.52
CA GLN A 241 13.07 23.63 1.83
C GLN A 241 14.59 23.71 2.02
N ARG A 242 15.33 22.75 1.46
CA ARG A 242 16.80 22.72 1.55
C ARG A 242 17.51 23.78 0.70
N ARG A 243 16.84 24.29 -0.35
CA ARG A 243 17.40 25.32 -1.24
C ARG A 243 17.22 26.75 -0.71
N LYS A 244 16.32 26.94 0.26
CA LYS A 244 16.02 28.22 0.92
C LYS A 244 16.95 28.44 2.11
#